data_AF-A0A2N5FLQ4-F1
#
_entry.id   AF-A0A2N5FLQ4-F1
#
_cell.length_a   1.000
_cell.length_b   1.000
_cell.length_c   1.000
_cell.angle_alpha   90.00
_cell.angle_beta   90.00
_cell.angle_gamma   90.00
#
_symmetry.space_group_name_H-M   'P 1'
#
loop_
_entity.id
_entity.type
_entity.pdbx_description
1 polymer ?
#
loop_
_entity_poly.entity_id
_entity_poly.type
_entity_poly.pdbx_seq_one_letter_code
_entity_poly.pdbx_strand_id
1 'polypeptide(L)'
;MTTEVSKSQLLASIDLKRKEMIDTAKTGGYTSVGAVQCSQELDMLLNKYQQLLFEEENKTNPAFLQFIESMKKWTAGDGLII
;
A
#
# COMPACT_ATOMS: atom_id res chain seq x y z
N MET A 1 -1.37 -21.25 12.19
CA MET A 1 0.08 -20.92 12.19
C MET A 1 0.50 -20.45 10.80
N THR A 2 0.12 -19.23 10.37
CA THR A 2 0.49 -18.69 9.04
C THR A 2 0.63 -17.17 8.96
N THR A 3 0.30 -16.41 10.02
CA THR A 3 0.23 -14.94 9.99
C THR A 3 1.59 -14.24 10.06
N GLU A 4 2.57 -14.82 10.77
CA GLU A 4 3.91 -14.22 10.92
C GLU A 4 4.75 -14.26 9.63
N VAL A 5 4.59 -15.32 8.82
CA VAL A 5 5.31 -15.47 7.54
C VAL A 5 4.79 -14.46 6.51
N SER A 6 3.49 -14.17 6.49
CA SER A 6 2.93 -13.19 5.56
C SER A 6 3.34 -11.76 5.90
N LYS A 7 3.47 -11.43 7.20
CA LYS A 7 3.87 -10.11 7.69
C LYS A 7 5.32 -9.77 7.37
N SER A 8 6.23 -10.71 7.60
CA SER A 8 7.65 -10.55 7.28
C SER A 8 7.91 -10.41 5.77
N GLN A 9 7.20 -11.19 4.93
CA GLN A 9 7.24 -11.04 3.47
C GLN A 9 6.68 -9.69 3.00
N LEU A 10 5.63 -9.21 3.64
CA LEU A 10 5.04 -7.90 3.34
C LEU A 10 6.01 -6.76 3.70
N LEU A 11 6.67 -6.84 4.86
CA LEU A 11 7.70 -5.87 5.26
C LEU A 11 8.89 -5.86 4.28
N ALA A 12 9.35 -7.03 3.83
CA ALA A 12 10.40 -7.12 2.82
C ALA A 12 9.97 -6.45 1.50
N SER A 13 8.70 -6.60 1.12
CA SER A 13 8.13 -5.97 -0.09
C SER A 13 8.04 -4.45 0.05
N ILE A 14 7.65 -3.94 1.23
CA ILE A 14 7.64 -2.51 1.55
C ILE A 14 9.05 -1.93 1.43
N ASP A 15 10.05 -2.59 2.02
CA ASP A 15 11.43 -2.12 1.99
C ASP A 15 12.02 -2.14 0.57
N LEU A 16 11.70 -3.17 -0.20
CA LEU A 16 12.10 -3.24 -1.61
C LEU A 16 11.49 -2.09 -2.41
N LYS A 17 10.18 -1.88 -2.28
CA LYS A 17 9.49 -0.84 -3.05
C LYS A 17 9.89 0.57 -2.64
N ARG A 18 10.19 0.78 -1.36
CA ARG A 18 10.76 2.04 -0.86
C ARG A 18 12.10 2.35 -1.52
N LYS A 19 12.99 1.35 -1.66
CA LYS A 19 14.28 1.55 -2.34
C LYS A 19 14.08 1.91 -3.81
N GLU A 20 13.19 1.19 -4.50
CA GLU A 20 12.84 1.45 -5.90
C GLU A 20 12.29 2.87 -6.10
N MET A 21 11.41 3.34 -5.20
CA MET A 21 10.89 4.71 -5.23
C MET A 21 12.02 5.74 -5.08
N ILE A 22 12.93 5.51 -4.14
CA ILE A 22 14.07 6.42 -3.89
C ILE A 22 14.99 6.46 -5.12
N ASP A 23 15.30 5.31 -5.72
CA ASP A 23 16.20 5.23 -6.87
C ASP A 23 15.55 5.84 -8.12
N THR A 24 14.25 5.63 -8.31
CA THR A 24 13.48 6.28 -9.38
C THR A 24 13.38 7.79 -9.18
N ALA A 25 13.18 8.25 -7.94
CA ALA A 25 13.15 9.68 -7.64
C ALA A 25 14.54 10.34 -7.76
N LYS A 26 15.62 9.62 -7.47
CA LYS A 26 16.99 10.12 -7.67
C LYS A 26 17.32 10.31 -9.15
N THR A 27 16.78 9.47 -10.02
CA THR A 27 17.04 9.51 -11.46
C THR A 27 16.09 10.44 -12.21
N GLY A 28 14.80 10.46 -11.87
CA GLY A 28 13.76 11.23 -12.58
C GLY A 28 13.11 12.36 -11.78
N GLY A 29 13.43 12.52 -10.49
CA GLY A 29 12.76 13.44 -9.58
C GLY A 29 11.53 12.83 -8.90
N TYR A 30 11.14 13.38 -7.74
CA TYR A 30 10.01 12.90 -6.93
C TYR A 30 8.63 13.11 -7.58
N THR A 31 8.54 14.01 -8.55
CA THR A 31 7.32 14.26 -9.32
C THR A 31 7.28 13.49 -10.63
N SER A 32 8.30 12.66 -10.92
CA SER A 32 8.27 11.79 -12.11
C SER A 32 7.14 10.78 -11.99
N VAL A 33 6.56 10.40 -13.14
CA VAL A 33 5.51 9.39 -13.20
C VAL A 33 5.95 8.10 -12.51
N GLY A 34 7.21 7.68 -12.72
CA GLY A 34 7.77 6.49 -12.08
C GLY A 34 7.86 6.62 -10.55
N ALA A 35 8.31 7.76 -10.02
CA ALA A 35 8.37 7.97 -8.57
C ALA A 35 6.97 8.04 -7.94
N VAL A 36 6.01 8.66 -8.63
CA VAL A 36 4.60 8.74 -8.19
C VAL A 36 3.96 7.34 -8.19
N GLN A 37 4.17 6.55 -9.24
CA GLN A 37 3.70 5.15 -9.29
C GLN A 37 4.32 4.32 -8.15
N CYS A 38 5.63 4.44 -7.94
CA CYS A 38 6.29 3.75 -6.84
C CYS A 38 5.73 4.15 -5.47
N SER A 39 5.38 5.43 -5.28
CA SER A 39 4.73 5.92 -4.07
C SER A 39 3.34 5.32 -3.87
N GLN A 40 2.53 5.23 -4.92
CA GLN A 40 1.20 4.63 -4.86
C GLN A 40 1.25 3.15 -4.51
N GLU A 41 2.18 2.41 -5.12
CA GLU A 41 2.39 0.99 -4.84
C GLU A 41 2.92 0.76 -3.41
N LEU A 42 3.84 1.62 -2.95
CA LEU A 42 4.34 1.58 -1.57
C LEU A 42 3.21 1.84 -0.57
N ASP A 43 2.36 2.83 -0.83
CA ASP A 43 1.18 3.12 -0.01
C ASP A 43 0.24 1.92 0.06
N MET A 44 -0.03 1.24 -1.06
CA MET A 44 -0.86 0.02 -1.04
C MET A 44 -0.28 -1.09 -0.16
N LEU A 45 1.04 -1.27 -0.16
CA LEU A 45 1.71 -2.26 0.69
C LEU A 45 1.63 -1.87 2.18
N LEU A 46 1.84 -0.60 2.50
CA LEU A 46 1.68 -0.07 3.86
C LEU A 46 0.24 -0.26 4.36
N ASN A 47 -0.75 -0.04 3.50
CA ASN A 47 -2.17 -0.20 3.82
C ASN A 47 -2.52 -1.65 4.16
N LYS A 48 -1.99 -2.61 3.38
CA LYS A 48 -2.14 -4.04 3.68
C LYS A 48 -1.50 -4.41 5.01
N TYR A 49 -0.34 -3.84 5.31
CA TYR A 49 0.35 -4.11 6.57
C TYR A 49 -0.44 -3.56 7.77
N GLN A 50 -0.98 -2.35 7.62
CA GLN A 50 -1.88 -1.78 8.61
C GLN A 50 -3.15 -2.62 8.80
N GLN A 51 -3.78 -3.10 7.73
CA GLN A 51 -4.94 -4.01 7.82
C GLN A 51 -4.62 -5.26 8.66
N LEU A 52 -3.49 -5.92 8.39
CA LEU A 52 -3.06 -7.09 9.16
C LEU A 52 -2.86 -6.77 10.65
N LEU A 53 -2.24 -5.62 10.97
CA LEU A 53 -2.09 -5.18 12.36
C LEU A 53 -3.44 -4.94 13.05
N PHE A 54 -4.43 -4.39 12.34
CA PHE A 54 -5.75 -4.12 12.90
C PHE A 54 -6.58 -5.39 13.10
N GLU A 55 -6.48 -6.37 12.20
CA GLU A 55 -7.11 -7.69 12.34
C GLU A 55 -6.54 -8.44 13.57
N GLU A 56 -5.25 -8.30 13.85
CA GLU A 56 -4.61 -8.86 15.06
C GLU A 56 -5.08 -8.17 16.35
N GLU A 57 -5.43 -6.88 16.31
CA GLU A 57 -5.76 -6.08 17.50
C GLU A 57 -7.27 -5.99 17.82
N ASN A 58 -8.16 -6.55 16.99
CA ASN A 58 -9.62 -6.56 17.22
C ASN A 58 -10.22 -5.15 17.51
N LYS A 59 -9.64 -4.10 16.90
CA LYS A 59 -10.10 -2.71 17.07
C LYS A 59 -11.06 -2.29 15.97
N THR A 60 -12.15 -1.65 16.39
CA THR A 60 -13.21 -1.10 15.54
C THR A 60 -12.68 -0.05 14.55
N ASN A 61 -12.70 -0.42 13.27
CA ASN A 61 -12.70 0.39 12.05
C ASN A 61 -12.03 1.80 12.12
N PRO A 62 -10.68 1.89 12.07
CA PRO A 62 -9.98 3.16 11.99
C PRO A 62 -10.34 3.92 10.70
N ALA A 63 -10.41 5.26 10.78
CA ALA A 63 -10.87 6.15 9.72
C ALA A 63 -10.22 5.90 8.35
N PHE A 64 -8.98 5.41 8.34
CA PHE A 64 -8.27 5.05 7.12
C PHE A 64 -8.85 3.80 6.41
N LEU A 65 -9.31 2.78 7.15
CA LEU A 65 -9.98 1.62 6.55
C LEU A 65 -11.34 2.00 5.96
N GLN A 66 -12.07 2.91 6.61
CA GLN A 66 -13.31 3.48 6.05
C GLN A 66 -13.03 4.22 4.73
N PHE A 67 -11.91 4.93 4.65
CA PHE A 67 -11.46 5.57 3.41
C PHE A 67 -11.13 4.52 2.34
N ILE A 68 -10.41 3.45 2.67
CA ILE A 68 -10.10 2.35 1.73
C ILE A 68 -11.37 1.61 1.26
N GLU A 69 -12.34 1.35 2.14
CA GLU A 69 -13.64 0.77 1.73
C GLU A 69 -14.39 1.69 0.77
N SER A 70 -14.34 3.00 1.03
CA SER A 70 -14.93 4.00 0.14
C SER A 70 -14.26 3.99 -1.23
N MET A 71 -12.94 3.89 -1.28
CA MET A 71 -12.17 3.73 -2.52
C MET A 71 -12.46 2.38 -3.21
N LYS A 72 -12.56 1.28 -2.46
CA LYS A 72 -12.87 -0.05 -3.00
C LYS A 72 -14.23 -0.08 -3.69
N LYS A 73 -15.23 0.62 -3.14
CA LYS A 73 -16.54 0.81 -3.76
C LYS A 73 -16.44 1.58 -5.09
N TRP A 74 -15.54 2.56 -5.19
CA TRP A 74 -15.30 3.31 -6.42
C TRP A 74 -14.56 2.46 -7.47
N THR A 75 -13.58 1.66 -7.06
CA THR A 75 -12.80 0.81 -7.99
C THR A 75 -13.56 -0.38 -8.55
N ALA A 76 -14.64 -0.83 -7.88
CA ALA A 76 -15.46 -1.94 -8.35
C ALA A 76 -16.65 -1.49 -9.24
N GLY A 77 -16.94 -0.19 -9.27
CA GLY A 77 -18.12 0.38 -9.91
C GLY A 77 -17.93 0.81 -11.36
N ASP A 78 -16.73 1.22 -11.76
CA ASP A 78 -16.50 1.71 -13.12
C ASP A 78 -15.16 1.19 -13.67
N GLY A 79 -15.24 0.61 -14.86
CA GLY A 79 -14.08 0.37 -15.71
C GLY A 79 -13.45 1.71 -16.07
N LEU A 80 -12.53 2.18 -15.26
CA LEU A 80 -11.67 3.31 -15.60
C LEU A 80 -10.41 2.74 -16.25
N ILE A 81 -10.44 2.77 -17.59
CA ILE A 81 -9.23 2.71 -18.42
C ILE A 81 -8.33 3.87 -17.98
N ILE A 82 -7.11 3.55 -17.55
CA ILE A 82 -6.00 4.50 -17.49
C ILE A 82 -5.31 4.49 -18.86
#